data_AF-L8GY40-F1
#
_entry.id   AF-L8GY40-F1
#
_cell.length_a   1.000
_cell.length_b   1.000
_cell.length_c   1.000
_cell.angle_alpha   90.00
_cell.angle_beta   90.00
_cell.angle_gamma   90.00
#
_symmetry.space_group_name_H-M   'P 1'
#
loop_
_entity.id
_entity.type
_entity.pdbx_description
1 polymer ?
#
loop_
_entity_poly.entity_id
_entity_poly.type
_entity_poly.pdbx_seq_one_letter_code
_entity_poly.pdbx_strand_id
1 'polypeptide(L)'
;MLVFIVTLTQSTYEVDKALYEQVKHLYDARNVEKLQDKTDTVLLKGRTFMHLEVEPSMKILELKELISLTAGIPPDQQRFIHAGKQLEDGRTLSDYNIQKHAVIDLGNRV
;
A
#
# COMPACT_ATOMS: atom_id res chain seq x y z
N MET A 1 7.31 23.17 13.68
CA MET A 1 7.19 22.06 12.73
C MET A 1 6.61 20.89 13.49
N LEU A 2 5.42 20.40 13.12
CA LEU A 2 4.75 19.30 13.83
C LEU A 2 4.76 18.07 12.91
N VAL A 3 5.59 17.09 13.21
CA VAL A 3 5.68 15.82 12.49
C VAL A 3 4.81 14.78 13.20
N PHE A 4 4.05 13.97 12.47
CA PHE A 4 3.26 12.89 13.02
C PHE A 4 3.36 11.60 12.20
N ILE A 5 3.02 10.47 12.84
CA ILE A 5 3.06 9.15 12.20
C ILE A 5 1.71 8.87 11.53
N VAL A 6 1.74 8.51 10.24
CA VAL A 6 0.61 7.91 9.51
C VAL A 6 0.86 6.44 9.25
N THR A 7 -0.22 5.66 9.19
CA THR A 7 -0.15 4.23 8.84
C THR A 7 -0.71 4.03 7.45
N LEU A 8 0.07 3.45 6.54
CA LEU A 8 -0.42 3.03 5.24
C LEU A 8 -0.71 1.53 5.24
N THR A 9 -1.79 1.13 4.58
CA THR A 9 -2.10 -0.28 4.37
C THR A 9 -2.18 -0.60 2.90
N GLN A 10 -1.40 -1.58 2.44
CA GLN A 10 -1.46 -2.07 1.08
C GLN A 10 -2.24 -3.39 1.04
N SER A 11 -3.08 -3.55 0.01
CA SER A 11 -3.81 -4.79 -0.26
C SER A 11 -3.17 -5.55 -1.42
N THR A 12 -2.68 -6.77 -1.13
CA THR A 12 -2.29 -7.87 -2.04
C THR A 12 -1.22 -7.59 -3.11
N TYR A 13 -0.34 -8.58 -3.31
CA TYR A 13 0.64 -8.59 -4.40
C TYR A 13 0.37 -9.79 -5.32
N GLU A 14 0.61 -9.58 -6.61
CA GLU A 14 0.70 -10.64 -7.61
C GLU A 14 2.10 -11.25 -7.57
N VAL A 15 2.17 -12.56 -7.39
CA VAL A 15 3.44 -13.29 -7.37
C VAL A 15 3.41 -14.26 -8.54
N ASP A 16 4.46 -14.22 -9.37
CA ASP A 16 4.65 -15.20 -10.44
C ASP A 16 4.76 -16.62 -9.85
N LYS A 17 4.19 -17.59 -10.55
CA LYS A 17 4.15 -19.00 -10.14
C LYS A 17 5.50 -19.58 -9.73
N ALA A 18 6.59 -19.19 -10.38
CA ALA A 18 7.93 -19.68 -10.06
C ALA A 18 8.38 -19.21 -8.67
N LEU A 19 8.11 -17.95 -8.32
CA LEU A 19 8.44 -17.41 -7.00
C LEU A 19 7.52 -18.01 -5.92
N TYR A 20 6.24 -18.23 -6.23
CA TYR A 20 5.32 -18.92 -5.34
C TYR A 20 5.79 -20.35 -5.00
N GLU A 21 6.17 -21.15 -5.99
CA GLU A 21 6.66 -22.52 -5.76
C GLU A 21 7.91 -22.55 -4.88
N GLN A 22 8.76 -21.52 -4.96
CA GLN A 22 9.92 -21.38 -4.10
C GLN A 22 9.55 -21.03 -2.65
N VAL A 23 8.57 -20.15 -2.42
CA VAL A 23 8.25 -19.63 -1.08
C VAL A 23 7.05 -20.28 -0.39
N LYS A 24 6.28 -21.14 -1.09
CA LYS A 24 5.03 -21.76 -0.57
C LYS A 24 5.22 -22.53 0.75
N HIS A 25 6.41 -23.07 0.98
CA HIS A 25 6.76 -23.81 2.20
C HIS A 25 6.78 -22.91 3.46
N LEU A 26 6.81 -21.59 3.28
CA LEU A 26 6.78 -20.60 4.36
C LEU A 26 5.35 -20.23 4.79
N TYR A 27 4.31 -20.76 4.12
CA TYR A 27 2.91 -20.40 4.37
C TYR A 27 2.03 -21.62 4.76
N ASP A 28 1.02 -21.40 5.60
CA ASP A 28 0.07 -22.44 6.09
C ASP A 28 -0.86 -22.91 4.96
N ALA A 29 -0.89 -24.23 4.72
CA ALA A 29 -1.56 -24.90 3.61
C ALA A 29 -3.06 -24.61 3.50
N ARG A 30 -3.73 -24.25 4.61
CA ARG A 30 -5.18 -23.95 4.63
C ARG A 30 -5.57 -22.69 3.85
N ASN A 31 -4.63 -21.76 3.68
CA ASN A 31 -4.86 -20.55 2.87
C ASN A 31 -4.45 -20.73 1.41
N VAL A 32 -3.62 -21.72 1.13
CA VAL A 32 -2.95 -21.95 -0.15
C VAL A 32 -3.87 -22.59 -1.19
N GLU A 33 -4.72 -23.51 -0.76
CA GLU A 33 -5.61 -24.28 -1.65
C GLU A 33 -6.65 -23.41 -2.38
N LYS A 34 -6.98 -22.23 -1.82
CA LYS A 34 -7.87 -21.24 -2.44
C LYS A 34 -7.17 -20.28 -3.41
N LEU A 35 -5.84 -20.30 -3.50
CA LEU A 35 -5.02 -19.38 -4.32
C LEU A 35 -4.71 -19.92 -5.72
N GLN A 36 -5.08 -21.17 -5.97
CA GLN A 36 -4.80 -21.88 -7.21
C GLN A 36 -5.90 -21.64 -8.26
N ASP A 37 -6.36 -20.39 -8.40
CA ASP A 37 -7.27 -20.04 -9.48
C ASP A 37 -6.49 -19.89 -10.80
N LYS A 38 -7.14 -20.27 -11.91
CA LYS A 38 -6.59 -20.73 -13.20
C LYS A 38 -5.83 -19.71 -14.06
N THR A 39 -5.03 -18.84 -13.47
CA THR A 39 -4.12 -17.92 -14.16
C THR A 39 -2.71 -18.13 -13.64
N ASP A 40 -1.67 -17.92 -14.46
CA ASP A 40 -0.25 -18.11 -14.10
C ASP A 40 0.26 -17.18 -12.96
N THR A 41 -0.64 -16.39 -12.38
CA THR A 41 -0.41 -15.46 -11.27
C THR A 41 -1.02 -15.99 -9.98
N VAL A 42 -0.21 -16.13 -8.93
CA VAL A 42 -0.67 -16.50 -7.59
C VAL A 42 -0.85 -15.23 -6.75
N LEU A 43 -2.05 -15.03 -6.20
CA LEU A 43 -2.35 -13.88 -5.33
C LEU A 43 -1.98 -14.22 -3.88
N LEU A 44 -0.97 -13.57 -3.30
CA LEU A 44 -0.70 -13.71 -1.86
C LEU A 44 -1.54 -12.70 -1.06
N LYS A 45 -2.53 -13.22 -0.30
CA LYS A 45 -3.38 -12.40 0.58
C LYS A 45 -2.68 -12.13 1.93
N GLY A 46 -2.10 -10.94 2.06
CA GLY A 46 -1.64 -10.34 3.32
C GLY A 46 -1.86 -8.82 3.32
N ARG A 47 -2.06 -8.21 4.50
CA ARG A 47 -2.16 -6.74 4.68
C ARG A 47 -0.85 -6.25 5.29
N THR A 48 -0.09 -5.47 4.53
CA THR A 48 1.16 -4.86 5.01
C THR A 48 0.86 -3.50 5.63
N PHE A 49 1.46 -3.20 6.78
CA PHE A 49 1.35 -1.90 7.45
C PHE A 49 2.70 -1.18 7.39
N MET A 50 2.71 0.07 6.93
CA MET A 50 3.89 0.93 6.88
C MET A 50 3.65 2.18 7.74
N HIS A 51 4.62 2.52 8.60
CA HIS A 51 4.57 3.73 9.42
C HIS A 51 5.50 4.80 8.84
N LEU A 52 4.95 5.97 8.51
CA LEU A 52 5.72 7.09 7.95
C LEU A 52 5.57 8.33 8.83
N GLU A 53 6.69 9.01 9.05
CA GLU A 53 6.72 10.34 9.65
C GLU A 53 6.46 11.39 8.58
N VAL A 54 5.37 12.15 8.74
CA VAL A 54 4.89 13.13 7.76
C VAL A 54 4.49 14.42 8.45
N GLU A 55 4.46 15.50 7.68
CA GLU A 55 3.97 16.80 8.13
C GLU A 55 2.56 17.06 7.57
N PRO A 56 1.67 17.74 8.31
CA PRO A 56 0.32 18.04 7.81
C PRO A 56 0.32 18.86 6.50
N SER A 57 1.37 19.67 6.29
CA SER A 57 1.58 20.46 5.07
C SER A 57 2.15 19.69 3.89
N MET A 58 2.61 18.44 4.10
CA MET A 58 3.15 17.59 3.03
C MET A 58 2.09 17.37 1.95
N LYS A 59 2.50 17.52 0.69
CA LYS A 59 1.62 17.26 -0.45
C LYS A 59 1.45 15.76 -0.66
N ILE A 60 0.31 15.37 -1.22
CA ILE A 60 0.07 13.97 -1.58
C ILE A 60 1.11 13.46 -2.60
N LEU A 61 1.55 14.30 -3.54
CA LEU A 61 2.62 13.95 -4.46
C LEU A 61 3.94 13.61 -3.73
N GLU A 62 4.34 14.43 -2.77
CA GLU A 62 5.56 14.22 -1.98
C GLU A 62 5.48 12.91 -1.17
N LEU A 63 4.31 12.61 -0.61
CA LEU A 63 4.07 11.34 0.09
C LEU A 63 4.18 10.13 -0.88
N LYS A 64 3.69 10.26 -2.11
CA LYS A 64 3.83 9.21 -3.14
C LYS A 64 5.28 9.00 -3.54
N GLU A 65 6.04 10.07 -3.71
CA GLU A 65 7.48 9.97 -3.99
C GLU A 65 8.23 9.26 -2.85
N LEU A 66 7.92 9.59 -1.59
CA LEU A 66 8.48 8.90 -0.42
C LEU A 66 8.19 7.40 -0.44
N ILE A 67 6.95 7.02 -0.75
CA ILE A 67 6.55 5.60 -0.86
C ILE A 67 7.18 4.92 -2.08
N SER A 68 7.36 5.64 -3.18
CA SER A 68 8.06 5.10 -4.35
C SER A 68 9.49 4.72 -4.02
N LEU A 69 10.17 5.51 -3.19
CA LEU A 69 11.53 5.24 -2.75
C LEU A 69 11.61 4.06 -1.78
N THR A 70 10.60 3.86 -0.92
CA THR A 70 10.61 2.80 0.11
C THR A 70 10.02 1.48 -0.35
N ALA A 71 8.92 1.51 -1.13
CA ALA A 71 8.18 0.34 -1.58
C ALA A 71 8.44 -0.02 -3.05
N GLY A 72 9.09 0.86 -3.82
CA GLY A 72 9.38 0.64 -5.25
C GLY A 72 8.16 0.77 -6.17
N ILE A 73 7.06 1.37 -5.70
CA ILE A 73 5.82 1.54 -6.47
C ILE A 73 5.83 2.93 -7.14
N PRO A 74 5.77 3.04 -8.47
CA PRO A 74 5.73 4.32 -9.17
C PRO A 74 4.58 5.24 -8.67
N PRO A 75 4.79 6.56 -8.51
CA PRO A 75 3.77 7.48 -7.96
C PRO A 75 2.43 7.51 -8.71
N ASP A 76 2.45 7.27 -10.02
CA ASP A 76 1.28 7.18 -10.89
C ASP A 76 0.47 5.89 -10.70
N GLN A 77 1.12 4.83 -10.22
CA GLN A 77 0.48 3.56 -9.85
C GLN A 77 -0.09 3.58 -8.43
N GLN A 78 0.33 4.53 -7.59
CA GLN A 78 -0.14 4.67 -6.22
C GLN A 78 -1.51 5.36 -6.14
N ARG A 79 -2.49 4.67 -5.56
CA ARG A 79 -3.81 5.21 -5.26
C ARG A 79 -4.01 5.28 -3.75
N PHE A 80 -3.88 6.47 -3.18
CA PHE A 80 -4.20 6.71 -1.77
C PHE A 80 -5.69 6.98 -1.58
N ILE A 81 -6.27 6.33 -0.58
CA ILE A 81 -7.67 6.47 -0.20
C ILE A 81 -7.73 6.71 1.31
N HIS A 82 -8.47 7.74 1.72
CA HIS A 82 -8.77 8.01 3.13
C HIS A 82 -10.23 8.43 3.27
N ALA A 83 -10.94 7.88 4.27
CA ALA A 83 -12.36 8.15 4.50
C ALA A 83 -13.23 8.01 3.23
N GLY A 84 -12.93 7.03 2.38
CA GLY A 84 -13.64 6.78 1.11
C GLY A 84 -13.33 7.77 -0.01
N LYS A 85 -12.40 8.71 0.19
CA LYS A 85 -11.98 9.69 -0.83
C LYS A 85 -10.59 9.34 -1.35
N GLN A 86 -10.46 9.37 -2.67
CA GLN A 86 -9.14 9.32 -3.30
C GLN A 86 -8.41 10.65 -3.07
N LEU A 87 -7.13 10.55 -2.70
CA LEU A 87 -6.32 11.73 -2.45
C LEU A 87 -5.73 12.27 -3.76
N GLU A 88 -5.74 13.58 -3.89
CA GLU A 88 -5.28 14.34 -5.06
C GLU A 88 -3.87 14.90 -4.85
N ASP A 89 -3.00 14.72 -5.84
CA ASP A 89 -1.56 15.08 -5.78
C ASP A 89 -1.29 16.54 -5.41
N GLY A 90 -2.19 17.46 -5.79
CA GLY A 90 -2.06 18.89 -5.54
C GLY A 90 -2.49 19.34 -4.13
N ARG A 91 -3.09 18.46 -3.34
CA ARG A 91 -3.55 18.75 -1.98
C ARG A 91 -2.56 18.29 -0.92
N THR A 92 -2.73 18.79 0.29
CA THR A 92 -1.94 18.43 1.47
C THR A 92 -2.66 17.38 2.33
N LEU A 93 -1.95 16.76 3.27
CA LEU A 93 -2.56 15.89 4.29
C LEU A 93 -3.62 16.63 5.13
N SER A 94 -3.35 17.90 5.45
CA SER A 94 -4.27 18.74 6.22
C SER A 94 -5.57 19.07 5.49
N ASP A 95 -5.56 19.16 4.15
CA ASP A 95 -6.77 19.39 3.34
C ASP A 95 -7.77 18.22 3.45
N TYR A 96 -7.28 17.02 3.81
CA TYR A 96 -8.10 15.84 4.07
C TYR A 96 -8.34 15.57 5.56
N ASN A 97 -7.92 16.48 6.44
CA ASN A 97 -7.96 16.31 7.90
C ASN A 97 -7.27 15.00 8.36
N ILE A 98 -6.18 14.62 7.69
CA ILE A 98 -5.36 13.47 8.07
C ILE A 98 -4.53 13.87 9.29
N GLN A 99 -4.74 13.17 10.40
CA GLN A 99 -4.09 13.43 11.69
C GLN A 99 -3.14 12.29 12.08
N LYS A 100 -2.47 12.46 13.23
CA LYS A 100 -1.65 11.41 13.83
C LYS A 100 -2.44 10.11 13.95
N HIS A 101 -1.80 8.99 13.59
CA HIS A 101 -2.39 7.64 13.59
C HIS A 101 -3.52 7.42 12.58
N ALA A 102 -3.72 8.33 11.63
CA ALA A 102 -4.63 8.08 10.53
C ALA A 102 -4.15 6.89 9.68
N VAL A 103 -5.12 6.17 9.12
CA VAL A 103 -4.89 5.06 8.21
C VAL A 103 -5.21 5.54 6.78
N ILE A 104 -4.25 5.34 5.88
CA ILE A 104 -4.40 5.58 4.44
C ILE A 104 -4.35 4.22 3.75
N ASP A 105 -5.37 3.92 2.96
CA ASP A 105 -5.37 2.72 2.13
C ASP A 105 -4.60 3.01 0.83
N LEU A 106 -3.63 2.15 0.53
CA LEU A 106 -2.82 2.15 -0.69
C LEU A 106 -3.30 1.03 -1.60
N GLY A 107 -3.90 1.41 -2.72
CA GLY A 107 -4.21 0.52 -3.84
C GLY A 107 -3.26 0.71 -5.00
N ASN A 108 -3.00 -0.36 -5.75
CA ASN A 108 -2.33 -0.29 -7.04
C ASN A 108 -3.37 -0.14 -8.16
N ARG A 109 -3.07 0.68 -9.17
CA ARG A 109 -3.66 0.50 -10.50
C ARG A 109 -2.87 -0.61 -11.19
N VAL A 110 -3.51 -1.78 -11.34
CA VAL A 110 -3.11 -2.79 -12.33
C VAL A 110 -3.36 -2.28 -13.74
#